data_AF-A0A832X5A0-F1
#
_entry.id   AF-A0A832X5A0-F1
#
_cell.length_a   1.000
_cell.length_b   1.000
_cell.length_c   1.000
_cell.angle_alpha   90.00
_cell.angle_beta   90.00
_cell.angle_gamma   90.00
#
_symmetry.space_group_name_H-M   'P 1'
#
loop_
_entity.id
_entity.type
_entity.pdbx_description
1 polymer ?
#
loop_
_entity_poly.entity_id
_entity_poly.type
_entity_poly.pdbx_seq_one_letter_code
_entity_poly.pdbx_strand_id
1 'polypeptide(L)'
;MGNQKDRLIESISALREIPFSKLFLIVGEDKNKASEQNIEKVAKQIQNELKMLWDIDIRAVDKQSVLKAANQLFTMITEEKMIGNDVFLNTSGSTHTLSVGAYIAACMTGSKMITAIPKYDDMGEEIGIEEVIEIPVIPVDYPGEEQRHIITLIGEGVESLDSLIFMITPDIEKDSKEFKSERSRLSHHLSKLEEAGFIKKVKKGRNISIRLTELGRMLADMINSKLI
;
A
#
# COMPACT_ATOMS: atom_id res chain seq x y z
N MET A 1 11.65 4.25 8.42
CA MET A 1 12.81 5.06 8.84
C MET A 1 14.05 4.20 9.01
N GLY A 2 15.21 4.82 8.81
CA GLY A 2 16.56 4.29 8.99
C GLY A 2 17.17 4.82 10.28
N ASN A 3 18.49 4.73 10.41
CA ASN A 3 19.22 5.11 11.63
C ASN A 3 19.69 6.58 11.67
N GLN A 4 19.60 7.32 10.56
CA GLN A 4 20.02 8.72 10.49
C GLN A 4 18.92 9.66 11.03
N LYS A 5 19.01 9.98 12.32
CA LYS A 5 18.07 10.86 13.05
C LYS A 5 18.01 12.27 12.45
N ASP A 6 19.17 12.88 12.24
CA ASP A 6 19.27 14.30 11.87
C ASP A 6 18.64 14.57 10.51
N ARG A 7 18.89 13.69 9.53
CA ARG A 7 18.25 13.71 8.21
C ARG A 7 16.73 13.65 8.29
N LEU A 8 16.18 12.83 9.18
CA LEU A 8 14.72 12.74 9.34
C LEU A 8 14.17 14.03 9.93
N ILE A 9 14.78 14.57 10.98
CA ILE A 9 14.34 15.82 11.62
C ILE A 9 14.44 17.01 10.67
N GLU A 10 15.52 17.09 9.90
CA GLU A 10 15.72 18.14 8.91
C GLU A 10 14.69 18.01 7.78
N SER A 11 14.43 16.79 7.28
CA SER A 11 13.42 16.55 6.24
C SER A 11 12.00 16.86 6.73
N ILE A 12 11.68 16.59 8.00
CA ILE A 12 10.39 16.94 8.61
C ILE A 12 10.30 18.45 8.81
N SER A 13 11.40 19.10 9.22
CA SER A 13 11.47 20.54 9.41
C SER A 13 11.36 21.30 8.09
N ALA A 14 11.83 20.74 6.98
CA ALA A 14 11.65 21.29 5.64
C ALA A 14 10.17 21.30 5.21
N LEU A 15 9.30 20.53 5.88
CA LEU A 15 7.86 20.48 5.63
C LEU A 15 7.05 21.40 6.54
N ARG A 16 7.70 22.33 7.28
CA ARG A 16 7.00 23.26 8.20
C ARG A 16 5.92 24.10 7.53
N GLU A 17 5.99 24.29 6.21
CA GLU A 17 4.95 25.00 5.45
C GLU A 17 3.69 24.14 5.21
N ILE A 18 3.77 22.83 5.42
CA ILE A 18 2.64 21.91 5.36
C ILE A 18 2.05 21.80 6.79
N PRO A 19 0.77 22.12 7.00
CA PRO A 19 0.15 21.97 8.32
C PRO A 19 -0.14 20.49 8.58
N PHE A 20 0.76 19.79 9.28
CA PHE A 20 0.51 18.42 9.75
C PHE A 20 0.10 18.39 11.22
N SER A 21 -0.96 17.63 11.52
CA SER A 21 -1.49 17.42 12.87
C SER A 21 -0.93 16.16 13.53
N LYS A 22 -0.53 15.18 12.72
CA LYS A 22 -0.11 13.84 13.15
C LYS A 22 1.08 13.35 12.33
N LEU A 23 2.01 12.65 12.98
CA LEU A 23 3.21 12.09 12.38
C LEU A 23 3.31 10.60 12.69
N PHE A 24 3.38 9.78 11.64
CA PHE A 24 3.64 8.34 11.78
C PHE A 24 5.12 8.02 11.54
N LEU A 25 5.78 7.51 12.57
CA LEU A 25 7.15 7.01 12.47
C LEU A 25 7.13 5.51 12.15
N ILE A 26 7.49 5.17 10.91
CA ILE A 26 7.45 3.79 10.41
C ILE A 26 8.77 3.07 10.72
N VAL A 27 8.73 2.03 11.56
CA VAL A 27 9.89 1.19 11.95
C VAL A 27 9.72 -0.26 11.46
N GLY A 28 10.78 -1.07 11.52
CA GLY A 28 10.69 -2.50 11.17
C GLY A 28 10.03 -3.33 12.26
N GLU A 29 9.27 -4.35 11.88
CA GLU A 29 8.63 -5.29 12.82
C GLU A 29 9.62 -6.27 13.50
N ASP A 30 10.78 -6.53 12.91
CA ASP A 30 11.77 -7.50 13.40
C ASP A 30 12.65 -6.93 14.53
N LYS A 31 12.12 -6.94 15.76
CA LYS A 31 12.78 -6.41 16.96
C LYS A 31 14.02 -7.19 17.42
N ASN A 32 14.29 -8.36 16.82
CA ASN A 32 15.41 -9.21 17.22
C ASN A 32 16.73 -8.76 16.57
N LYS A 33 16.66 -7.91 15.54
CA LYS A 33 17.86 -7.33 14.91
C LYS A 33 18.34 -6.12 15.70
N ALA A 34 19.63 -6.11 16.05
CA ALA A 34 20.27 -4.98 16.74
C ALA A 34 20.07 -3.64 16.00
N SER A 35 20.03 -3.68 14.65
CA SER A 35 19.72 -2.51 13.82
C SER A 35 18.31 -1.96 14.08
N GLU A 36 17.29 -2.80 14.21
CA GLU A 36 15.91 -2.36 14.47
C GLU A 36 15.71 -1.90 15.92
N GLN A 37 16.42 -2.49 16.89
CA GLN A 37 16.44 -1.98 18.27
C GLN A 37 17.00 -0.56 18.34
N ASN A 38 18.05 -0.27 17.57
CA ASN A 38 18.60 1.08 17.48
C ASN A 38 17.63 2.04 16.78
N ILE A 39 16.96 1.60 15.71
CA ILE A 39 15.94 2.40 15.03
C ILE A 39 14.75 2.71 15.96
N GLU A 40 14.28 1.74 16.76
CA GLU A 40 13.20 1.95 17.72
C GLU A 40 13.60 2.97 18.81
N LYS A 41 14.87 2.94 19.26
CA LYS A 41 15.40 3.97 20.18
C LYS A 41 15.41 5.35 19.53
N VAL A 42 15.88 5.46 18.29
CA VAL A 42 15.87 6.73 17.53
C VAL A 42 14.44 7.24 17.35
N ALA A 43 13.49 6.37 17.01
CA ALA A 43 12.08 6.74 16.89
C ALA A 43 11.51 7.30 18.20
N LYS A 44 11.81 6.67 19.34
CA LYS A 44 11.38 7.17 20.67
C LYS A 44 12.05 8.49 21.05
N GLN A 45 13.30 8.72 20.65
CA GLN A 45 13.97 10.01 20.84
C GLN A 45 13.27 11.11 20.04
N ILE A 46 13.03 10.88 18.74
CA ILE A 46 12.30 11.80 17.87
C ILE A 46 10.90 12.09 18.43
N GLN A 47 10.17 11.05 18.85
CA GLN A 47 8.87 11.20 19.49
C GLN A 47 8.94 12.11 20.72
N ASN A 48 9.90 11.91 21.61
CA ASN A 48 10.04 12.73 22.81
C ASN A 48 10.39 14.20 22.53
N GLU A 49 11.18 14.46 21.49
CA GLU A 49 11.58 15.82 21.10
C GLU A 49 10.44 16.57 20.41
N LEU A 50 9.59 15.87 19.66
CA LEU A 50 8.59 16.49 18.78
C LEU A 50 7.14 16.35 19.28
N LYS A 51 6.86 15.55 20.31
CA LYS A 51 5.49 15.32 20.86
C LYS A 51 4.77 16.58 21.35
N MET A 52 5.51 17.66 21.63
CA MET A 52 4.91 18.94 22.04
C MET A 52 4.30 19.70 20.86
N LEU A 53 4.72 19.36 19.63
CA LEU A 53 4.29 20.01 18.39
C LEU A 53 3.24 19.16 17.65
N TRP A 54 3.40 17.83 17.67
CA TRP A 54 2.61 16.90 16.87
C TRP A 54 2.18 15.68 17.67
N ASP A 55 1.05 15.07 17.28
CA ASP A 55 0.70 13.72 17.71
C ASP A 55 1.58 12.71 16.95
N ILE A 56 2.37 11.91 17.67
CA ILE A 56 3.39 11.04 17.07
C ILE A 56 3.14 9.59 17.43
N ASP A 57 2.81 8.80 16.41
CA ASP A 57 2.59 7.36 16.50
C ASP A 57 3.75 6.59 15.88
N ILE A 58 4.26 5.59 16.60
CA ILE A 58 5.26 4.67 16.05
C ILE A 58 4.54 3.42 15.53
N ARG A 59 4.68 3.11 14.25
CA ARG A 59 4.04 1.94 13.60
C ARG A 59 5.09 1.02 13.02
N ALA A 60 4.90 -0.29 13.19
CA ALA A 60 5.80 -1.31 12.68
C ALA A 60 5.30 -1.87 11.35
N VAL A 61 6.23 -2.10 10.41
CA VAL A 61 5.95 -2.72 9.10
C VAL A 61 7.02 -3.74 8.71
N ASP A 62 6.67 -4.64 7.80
CA ASP A 62 7.60 -5.58 7.18
C ASP A 62 8.51 -4.82 6.20
N LYS A 63 9.78 -4.59 6.59
CA LYS A 63 10.78 -3.90 5.73
C LYS A 63 11.47 -4.83 4.73
N GLN A 64 11.16 -6.13 4.71
CA GLN A 64 11.78 -7.12 3.84
C GLN A 64 10.90 -7.46 2.64
N SER A 65 9.58 -7.32 2.76
CA SER A 65 8.63 -7.57 1.68
C SER A 65 7.98 -6.28 1.17
N VAL A 66 8.27 -5.91 -0.08
CA VAL A 66 7.66 -4.74 -0.75
C VAL A 66 6.14 -4.77 -0.67
N LEU A 67 5.51 -5.90 -1.02
CA LEU A 67 4.05 -5.98 -1.11
C LEU A 67 3.37 -5.95 0.27
N LYS A 68 3.98 -6.56 1.29
CA LYS A 68 3.43 -6.46 2.66
C LYS A 68 3.60 -5.06 3.22
N ALA A 69 4.77 -4.44 3.03
CA ALA A 69 4.99 -3.04 3.40
C ALA A 69 3.94 -2.13 2.73
N ALA A 70 3.73 -2.31 1.42
CA ALA A 70 2.72 -1.59 0.67
C ALA A 70 1.32 -1.79 1.25
N ASN A 71 0.94 -3.03 1.60
CA ASN A 71 -0.38 -3.31 2.17
C ASN A 71 -0.57 -2.67 3.56
N GLN A 72 0.43 -2.77 4.43
CA GLN A 72 0.40 -2.16 5.75
C GLN A 72 0.32 -0.64 5.66
N LEU A 73 1.12 -0.02 4.78
CA LEU A 73 1.06 1.42 4.50
C LEU A 73 -0.28 1.82 3.90
N PHE A 74 -0.78 1.08 2.92
CA PHE A 74 -2.08 1.29 2.30
C PHE A 74 -3.21 1.31 3.32
N THR A 75 -3.21 0.34 4.25
CA THR A 75 -4.22 0.27 5.32
C THR A 75 -4.17 1.52 6.19
N MET A 76 -2.99 1.91 6.67
CA MET A 76 -2.82 3.11 7.50
C MET A 76 -3.21 4.39 6.78
N ILE A 77 -2.88 4.53 5.49
CA ILE A 77 -3.26 5.68 4.68
C ILE A 77 -4.78 5.73 4.50
N THR A 78 -5.39 4.59 4.20
CA THR A 78 -6.84 4.47 3.97
C THR A 78 -7.63 4.84 5.21
N GLU A 79 -7.22 4.35 6.39
CA GLU A 79 -7.83 4.72 7.68
C GLU A 79 -7.85 6.24 7.90
N GLU A 80 -6.74 6.92 7.62
CA GLU A 80 -6.62 8.38 7.77
C GLU A 80 -7.41 9.13 6.68
N LYS A 81 -7.42 8.65 5.44
CA LYS A 81 -8.23 9.26 4.37
C LYS A 81 -9.72 9.14 4.61
N MET A 82 -10.19 8.04 5.19
CA MET A 82 -11.60 7.84 5.52
C MET A 82 -12.13 8.83 6.57
N ILE A 83 -11.26 9.31 7.47
CA ILE A 83 -11.61 10.37 8.43
C ILE A 83 -11.41 11.79 7.87
N GLY A 84 -11.06 11.92 6.59
CA GLY A 84 -10.93 13.18 5.87
C GLY A 84 -9.53 13.80 5.91
N ASN A 85 -8.51 13.07 6.37
CA ASN A 85 -7.14 13.58 6.39
C ASN A 85 -6.42 13.35 5.05
N ASP A 86 -5.63 14.33 4.65
CA ASP A 86 -4.64 14.15 3.59
C ASP A 86 -3.38 13.49 4.15
N VAL A 87 -2.78 12.60 3.36
CA VAL A 87 -1.61 11.82 3.78
C VAL A 87 -0.41 12.12 2.88
N PHE A 88 0.72 12.40 3.52
CA PHE A 88 2.01 12.64 2.88
C PHE A 88 3.01 11.57 3.32
N LEU A 89 3.70 10.98 2.35
CA LEU A 89 4.70 9.93 2.57
C LEU A 89 6.10 10.51 2.44
N ASN A 90 6.85 10.53 3.55
CA ASN A 90 8.26 10.94 3.54
C ASN A 90 9.18 9.71 3.52
N THR A 91 9.95 9.56 2.43
CA THR A 91 10.89 8.43 2.24
C THR A 91 12.36 8.81 2.37
N SER A 92 12.66 10.02 2.85
CA SER A 92 14.02 10.57 2.94
C SER A 92 15.00 9.68 3.69
N GLY A 93 14.52 8.89 4.65
CA GLY A 93 15.34 7.96 5.43
C GLY A 93 14.86 6.52 5.38
N SER A 94 14.13 6.07 4.35
CA SER A 94 13.67 4.68 4.26
C SER A 94 14.65 3.78 3.52
N THR A 95 14.59 2.47 3.81
CA THR A 95 15.27 1.46 3.00
C THR A 95 14.61 1.37 1.62
N HIS A 96 15.34 0.93 0.59
CA HIS A 96 14.80 0.80 -0.77
C HIS A 96 13.49 0.00 -0.82
N THR A 97 13.42 -1.14 -0.13
CA THR A 97 12.20 -1.97 -0.06
C THR A 97 11.00 -1.20 0.48
N LEU A 98 11.20 -0.42 1.54
CA LEU A 98 10.14 0.38 2.15
C LEU A 98 9.76 1.57 1.27
N SER A 99 10.73 2.23 0.62
CA SER A 99 10.46 3.31 -0.34
C SER A 99 9.62 2.83 -1.52
N VAL A 100 9.91 1.65 -2.07
CA VAL A 100 9.11 1.05 -3.17
C VAL A 100 7.72 0.68 -2.67
N GLY A 101 7.60 0.07 -1.48
CA GLY A 101 6.31 -0.23 -0.88
C GLY A 101 5.46 1.02 -0.64
N ALA A 102 6.08 2.10 -0.15
CA ALA A 102 5.45 3.40 0.03
C ALA A 102 4.97 3.99 -1.30
N TYR A 103 5.79 3.90 -2.35
CA TYR A 103 5.41 4.38 -3.68
C TYR A 103 4.19 3.64 -4.25
N ILE A 104 4.13 2.31 -4.11
CA ILE A 104 2.96 1.52 -4.51
C ILE A 104 1.71 1.96 -3.75
N ALA A 105 1.80 2.09 -2.43
CA ALA A 105 0.70 2.55 -1.60
C ALA A 105 0.26 3.98 -1.97
N ALA A 106 1.22 4.85 -2.31
CA ALA A 106 0.97 6.21 -2.77
C ALA A 106 0.18 6.24 -4.08
N CYS A 107 0.60 5.45 -5.08
CA CYS A 107 -0.10 5.31 -6.37
C CYS A 107 -1.53 4.80 -6.18
N MET A 108 -1.73 3.78 -5.34
CA MET A 108 -3.06 3.23 -5.09
C MET A 108 -3.98 4.20 -4.35
N THR A 109 -3.43 5.00 -3.43
CA THR A 109 -4.25 5.89 -2.61
C THR A 109 -4.34 7.30 -3.17
N GLY A 110 -3.56 7.65 -4.19
CA GLY A 110 -3.38 9.03 -4.64
C GLY A 110 -2.77 9.92 -3.55
N SER A 111 -1.87 9.38 -2.72
CA SER A 111 -1.19 10.15 -1.67
C SER A 111 0.08 10.79 -2.21
N LYS A 112 0.43 11.97 -1.67
CA LYS A 112 1.66 12.66 -2.06
C LYS A 112 2.87 11.99 -1.42
N MET A 113 3.98 11.97 -2.15
CA MET A 113 5.22 11.36 -1.68
C MET A 113 6.39 12.33 -1.87
N ILE A 114 7.29 12.39 -0.91
CA ILE A 114 8.44 13.28 -0.91
C ILE A 114 9.71 12.54 -0.51
N THR A 115 10.86 13.07 -0.92
CA THR A 115 12.16 12.61 -0.46
C THR A 115 13.16 13.76 -0.39
N ALA A 116 14.10 13.66 0.54
CA ALA A 116 15.21 14.59 0.66
C ALA A 116 16.40 14.14 -0.19
N ILE A 117 16.91 15.07 -0.98
CA ILE A 117 18.18 14.96 -1.69
C ILE A 117 19.30 15.35 -0.71
N PRO A 118 20.25 14.44 -0.42
CA PRO A 118 21.34 14.73 0.50
C PRO A 118 22.32 15.73 -0.11
N LYS A 119 22.81 16.65 0.72
CA LYS A 119 23.88 17.59 0.39
C LYS A 119 25.22 16.98 0.75
N TYR A 120 26.18 17.06 -0.17
CA TYR A 120 27.55 16.60 0.03
C TYR A 120 28.53 17.77 0.06
N ASP A 121 29.62 17.63 0.82
CA ASP A 121 30.76 18.53 0.74
C ASP A 121 31.73 18.13 -0.40
N ASP A 122 32.79 18.92 -0.58
CA ASP A 122 33.81 18.67 -1.62
C ASP A 122 34.58 17.36 -1.42
N MET A 123 34.49 16.76 -0.22
CA MET A 123 35.11 15.48 0.14
C MET A 123 34.17 14.29 -0.08
N GLY A 124 32.90 14.55 -0.45
CA GLY A 124 31.88 13.54 -0.66
C GLY A 124 31.17 13.08 0.61
N GLU A 125 31.34 13.78 1.73
CA GLU A 125 30.66 13.48 3.00
C GLU A 125 29.28 14.15 3.03
N GLU A 126 28.28 13.43 3.52
CA GLU A 126 26.90 13.95 3.64
C GLU A 126 26.83 14.96 4.80
N ILE A 127 26.57 16.23 4.48
CA ILE A 127 26.56 17.34 5.44
C ILE A 127 25.17 17.89 5.76
N GLY A 128 24.11 17.38 5.12
CA GLY A 128 22.73 17.81 5.36
C GLY A 128 21.80 17.51 4.20
N ILE A 129 20.73 18.29 4.07
CA ILE A 129 19.76 18.20 2.96
C ILE A 129 19.98 19.37 1.98
N GLU A 130 20.05 19.06 0.69
CA GLU A 130 20.11 20.07 -0.37
C GLU A 130 18.71 20.58 -0.70
N GLU A 131 17.79 19.65 -0.96
CA GLU A 131 16.41 19.94 -1.30
C GLU A 131 15.47 18.81 -0.89
N VAL A 132 14.19 19.15 -0.71
CA VAL A 132 13.11 18.16 -0.58
C VAL A 132 12.27 18.24 -1.85
N ILE A 133 12.16 17.12 -2.54
CA ILE A 133 11.42 17.01 -3.80
C ILE A 133 10.16 16.17 -3.61
N GLU A 134 9.11 16.54 -4.32
CA GLU A 134 7.91 15.70 -4.47
C GLU A 134 8.16 14.64 -5.56
N ILE A 135 7.89 13.39 -5.22
CA ILE A 135 7.97 12.27 -6.16
C ILE A 135 6.60 12.17 -6.85
N PRO A 136 6.55 12.28 -8.19
CA PRO A 136 5.29 12.14 -8.92
C PRO A 136 4.74 10.73 -8.76
N VAL A 137 3.50 10.62 -8.31
CA VAL A 137 2.78 9.33 -8.24
C VAL A 137 2.03 9.09 -9.54
N ILE A 138 2.21 7.89 -10.10
CA ILE A 138 1.53 7.51 -11.34
C ILE A 138 0.07 7.20 -11.01
N PRO A 139 -0.90 7.81 -11.73
CA PRO A 139 -2.31 7.47 -11.54
C PRO A 139 -2.54 6.00 -11.90
N VAL A 140 -3.21 5.27 -11.01
CA VAL A 140 -3.60 3.88 -11.26
C VAL A 140 -4.93 3.90 -12.02
N ASP A 141 -4.96 3.30 -13.20
CA ASP A 141 -6.22 3.03 -13.89
C ASP A 141 -6.92 1.85 -13.21
N TYR A 142 -8.14 2.09 -12.75
CA TYR A 142 -8.89 1.09 -12.01
C TYR A 142 -9.66 0.17 -12.96
N PRO A 143 -9.80 -1.12 -12.63
CA PRO A 143 -10.68 -2.00 -13.38
C PRO A 143 -12.08 -1.40 -13.52
N GLY A 144 -12.77 -1.68 -14.62
CA GLY A 144 -14.13 -1.20 -14.83
C GLY A 144 -15.12 -1.75 -13.80
N GLU A 145 -16.31 -1.15 -13.69
CA GLU A 145 -17.33 -1.50 -12.68
C GLU A 145 -17.58 -3.01 -12.53
N GLU A 146 -17.73 -3.70 -13.64
CA GLU A 146 -17.98 -5.14 -13.67
C GLU A 146 -16.81 -5.95 -13.09
N GLN A 147 -15.56 -5.55 -13.40
CA GLN A 147 -14.37 -6.18 -12.85
C GLN A 147 -14.21 -5.87 -11.36
N ARG A 148 -14.56 -4.65 -10.93
CA ARG A 148 -14.63 -4.28 -9.51
C ARG A 148 -15.64 -5.14 -8.77
N HIS A 149 -16.84 -5.31 -9.32
CA HIS A 149 -17.85 -6.17 -8.75
C HIS A 149 -17.35 -7.62 -8.62
N ILE A 150 -16.70 -8.16 -9.66
CA ILE A 150 -16.07 -9.48 -9.60
C ILE A 150 -15.03 -9.57 -8.46
N ILE A 151 -14.17 -8.56 -8.30
CA ILE A 151 -13.19 -8.52 -7.21
C ILE A 151 -13.87 -8.58 -5.84
N THR A 152 -14.93 -7.80 -5.63
CA THR A 152 -15.66 -7.80 -4.35
C THR A 152 -16.29 -9.16 -4.04
N LEU A 153 -16.83 -9.85 -5.05
CA LEU A 153 -17.41 -11.19 -4.89
C LEU A 153 -16.37 -12.28 -4.66
N ILE A 154 -15.13 -12.10 -5.17
CA ILE A 154 -14.05 -13.04 -4.88
C ILE A 154 -13.75 -13.01 -3.39
N GLY A 155 -13.60 -11.83 -2.78
CA GLY A 155 -13.30 -11.68 -1.34
C GLY A 155 -12.11 -12.53 -0.90
N GLU A 156 -12.29 -13.36 0.13
CA GLU A 156 -11.30 -14.35 0.61
C GLU A 156 -11.00 -15.47 -0.40
N GLY A 157 -11.86 -15.60 -1.40
CA GLY A 157 -11.68 -16.38 -2.61
C GLY A 157 -12.73 -17.45 -2.84
N VAL A 158 -12.74 -17.93 -4.07
CA VAL A 158 -13.79 -18.81 -4.58
C VAL A 158 -13.18 -20.12 -5.07
N GLU A 159 -13.91 -21.22 -4.88
CA GLU A 159 -13.40 -22.56 -5.19
C GLU A 159 -13.44 -22.88 -6.69
N SER A 160 -14.26 -22.19 -7.47
CA SER A 160 -14.37 -22.36 -8.92
C SER A 160 -14.99 -21.16 -9.61
N LEU A 161 -14.83 -21.11 -10.94
CA LEU A 161 -15.55 -20.19 -11.83
C LEU A 161 -17.07 -20.35 -11.69
N ASP A 162 -17.55 -21.60 -11.67
CA ASP A 162 -18.97 -21.90 -11.52
C ASP A 162 -19.54 -21.31 -10.22
N SER A 163 -18.78 -21.39 -9.11
CA SER A 163 -19.19 -20.79 -7.83
C SER A 163 -19.37 -19.28 -7.96
N LEU A 164 -18.46 -18.61 -8.69
CA LEU A 164 -18.56 -17.18 -8.96
C LEU A 164 -19.76 -16.83 -9.84
N ILE A 165 -20.09 -17.66 -10.84
CA ILE A 165 -21.30 -17.48 -11.66
C ILE A 165 -22.54 -17.54 -10.78
N PHE A 166 -22.65 -18.53 -9.89
CA PHE A 166 -23.80 -18.65 -8.99
C PHE A 166 -23.89 -17.51 -7.96
N MET A 167 -22.78 -16.86 -7.60
CA MET A 167 -22.82 -15.67 -6.75
C MET A 167 -23.35 -14.43 -7.49
N ILE A 168 -23.10 -14.33 -8.80
CA ILE A 168 -23.58 -13.21 -9.64
C ILE A 168 -25.04 -13.45 -10.05
N THR A 169 -25.38 -14.67 -10.45
CA THR A 169 -26.69 -15.05 -10.95
C THR A 169 -27.14 -16.36 -10.28
N PRO A 170 -27.75 -16.30 -9.08
CA PRO A 170 -28.08 -17.50 -8.29
C PRO A 170 -29.03 -18.48 -8.97
N ASP A 171 -29.98 -17.98 -9.76
CA ASP A 171 -31.06 -18.78 -10.34
C ASP A 171 -30.72 -19.37 -11.73
N ILE A 172 -29.46 -19.21 -12.19
CA ILE A 172 -29.06 -19.68 -13.52
C ILE A 172 -29.00 -21.21 -13.57
N GLU A 173 -29.65 -21.82 -14.57
CA GLU A 173 -29.59 -23.26 -14.74
C GLU A 173 -28.20 -23.69 -15.23
N LYS A 174 -27.58 -24.64 -14.53
CA LYS A 174 -26.25 -25.17 -14.90
C LYS A 174 -26.29 -25.80 -16.29
N ASP A 175 -25.23 -25.57 -17.06
CA ASP A 175 -25.04 -26.08 -18.44
C ASP A 175 -26.03 -25.55 -19.49
N SER A 176 -26.95 -24.66 -19.11
CA SER A 176 -27.80 -23.89 -20.01
C SER A 176 -26.98 -23.02 -20.98
N LYS A 177 -27.62 -22.53 -22.04
CA LYS A 177 -26.98 -21.61 -22.99
C LYS A 177 -26.52 -20.32 -22.31
N GLU A 178 -27.34 -19.81 -21.40
CA GLU A 178 -27.06 -18.63 -20.59
C GLU A 178 -25.87 -18.86 -19.67
N PHE A 179 -25.82 -20.01 -18.98
CA PHE A 179 -24.69 -20.36 -18.12
C PHE A 179 -23.36 -20.42 -18.88
N LYS A 180 -23.36 -21.03 -20.07
CA LYS A 180 -22.15 -21.11 -20.91
C LYS A 180 -21.69 -19.74 -21.41
N SER A 181 -22.64 -18.86 -21.72
CA SER A 181 -22.36 -17.46 -22.08
C SER A 181 -21.71 -16.71 -20.91
N GLU A 182 -22.32 -16.77 -19.72
CA GLU A 182 -21.80 -16.12 -18.52
C GLU A 182 -20.44 -16.65 -18.10
N ARG A 183 -20.23 -17.96 -18.20
CA ARG A 183 -18.93 -18.59 -17.97
C ARG A 183 -17.84 -18.03 -18.89
N SER A 184 -18.17 -17.83 -20.17
CA SER A 184 -17.21 -17.28 -21.15
C SER A 184 -16.90 -15.81 -20.85
N ARG A 185 -17.93 -15.01 -20.51
CA ARG A 185 -17.81 -13.61 -20.09
C ARG A 185 -16.92 -13.47 -18.85
N LEU A 186 -17.22 -14.19 -17.77
CA LEU A 186 -16.43 -14.15 -16.53
C LEU A 186 -15.01 -14.65 -16.73
N SER A 187 -14.82 -15.72 -17.51
CA SER A 187 -13.47 -16.20 -17.82
C SER A 187 -12.62 -15.11 -18.48
N HIS A 188 -13.20 -14.31 -19.37
CA HIS A 188 -12.52 -13.18 -20.00
C HIS A 188 -12.15 -12.08 -18.98
N HIS A 189 -13.07 -11.68 -18.10
CA HIS A 189 -12.74 -10.70 -17.04
C HIS A 189 -11.67 -11.21 -16.08
N LEU A 190 -11.74 -12.47 -15.66
CA LEU A 190 -10.75 -13.06 -14.77
C LEU A 190 -9.37 -13.14 -15.42
N SER A 191 -9.27 -13.39 -16.73
CA SER A 191 -7.98 -13.34 -17.43
C SER A 191 -7.37 -11.94 -17.39
N LYS A 192 -8.16 -10.88 -17.64
CA LYS A 192 -7.70 -9.49 -17.53
C LYS A 192 -7.27 -9.14 -16.11
N LEU A 193 -8.03 -9.56 -15.11
CA LEU A 193 -7.72 -9.33 -13.69
C LEU A 193 -6.46 -10.07 -13.24
N GLU A 194 -6.20 -11.25 -13.80
CA GLU A 194 -5.00 -12.04 -13.53
C GLU A 194 -3.77 -11.43 -14.21
N GLU A 195 -3.91 -10.98 -15.45
CA GLU A 195 -2.86 -10.27 -16.21
C GLU A 195 -2.46 -8.95 -15.52
N ALA A 196 -3.43 -8.20 -15.00
CA ALA A 196 -3.20 -7.01 -14.21
C ALA A 196 -2.68 -7.30 -12.78
N GLY A 197 -2.61 -8.57 -12.37
CA GLY A 197 -2.04 -8.98 -11.08
C GLY A 197 -2.96 -8.80 -9.87
N PHE A 198 -4.26 -8.55 -10.06
CA PHE A 198 -5.22 -8.43 -8.95
C PHE A 198 -5.68 -9.79 -8.40
N ILE A 199 -5.67 -10.83 -9.23
CA ILE A 199 -6.06 -12.18 -8.83
C ILE A 199 -4.99 -13.20 -9.20
N LYS A 200 -5.07 -14.35 -8.55
CA LYS A 200 -4.30 -15.54 -8.92
C LYS A 200 -5.22 -16.76 -8.99
N LYS A 201 -5.04 -17.59 -10.02
CA LYS A 201 -5.66 -18.91 -10.11
C LYS A 201 -4.76 -19.96 -9.49
N VAL A 202 -5.28 -20.72 -8.54
CA VAL A 202 -4.57 -21.80 -7.84
C VAL A 202 -5.25 -23.13 -8.12
N LYS A 203 -4.54 -24.03 -8.79
CA LYS A 203 -5.02 -25.38 -9.09
C LYS A 203 -5.07 -26.21 -7.81
N LYS A 204 -6.27 -26.68 -7.43
CA LYS A 204 -6.50 -27.64 -6.35
C LYS A 204 -7.15 -28.90 -6.94
N GLY A 205 -6.33 -29.91 -7.22
CA GLY A 205 -6.77 -31.15 -7.86
C GLY A 205 -7.34 -30.91 -9.27
N ARG A 206 -8.63 -31.20 -9.46
CA ARG A 206 -9.36 -30.96 -10.73
C ARG A 206 -9.96 -29.56 -10.84
N ASN A 207 -10.01 -28.81 -9.74
CA ASN A 207 -10.62 -27.49 -9.68
C ASN A 207 -9.57 -26.38 -9.70
N ILE A 208 -9.98 -25.20 -10.17
CA ILE A 208 -9.18 -23.98 -10.15
C ILE A 208 -9.84 -23.02 -9.18
N SER A 209 -9.22 -22.83 -8.02
CA SER A 209 -9.64 -21.80 -7.07
C SER A 209 -9.10 -20.44 -7.50
N ILE A 210 -9.85 -19.37 -7.22
CA ILE A 210 -9.49 -18.00 -7.57
C ILE A 210 -9.34 -17.21 -6.27
N ARG A 211 -8.21 -16.51 -6.10
CA ARG A 211 -7.89 -15.75 -4.88
C ARG A 211 -7.42 -14.34 -5.26
N LEU A 212 -7.71 -13.35 -4.43
CA LEU A 212 -7.11 -12.02 -4.56
C LEU A 212 -5.60 -12.07 -4.23
N THR A 213 -4.82 -11.25 -4.94
CA THR A 213 -3.44 -10.92 -4.55
C THR A 213 -3.44 -9.84 -3.46
N GLU A 214 -2.28 -9.38 -2.99
CA GLU A 214 -2.21 -8.19 -2.12
C GLU A 214 -2.78 -6.96 -2.81
N LEU A 215 -2.44 -6.72 -4.08
CA LEU A 215 -3.00 -5.60 -4.86
C LEU A 215 -4.52 -5.75 -5.05
N GLY A 216 -5.01 -6.97 -5.29
CA GLY A 216 -6.44 -7.25 -5.37
C GLY A 216 -7.19 -6.95 -4.07
N ARG A 217 -6.59 -7.27 -2.92
CA ARG A 217 -7.15 -6.94 -1.61
C ARG A 217 -7.20 -5.44 -1.38
N MET A 218 -6.08 -4.74 -1.59
CA MET A 218 -6.05 -3.27 -1.46
C MET A 218 -7.12 -2.62 -2.35
N LEU A 219 -7.30 -3.10 -3.58
CA LEU A 219 -8.36 -2.61 -4.47
C LEU A 219 -9.77 -2.90 -3.94
N ALA A 220 -10.03 -4.12 -3.46
CA ALA A 220 -11.31 -4.48 -2.86
C ALA A 220 -11.64 -3.59 -1.66
N ASP A 221 -10.65 -3.29 -0.82
CA ASP A 221 -10.79 -2.44 0.35
C ASP A 221 -11.10 -0.98 -0.03
N MET A 222 -10.47 -0.45 -1.09
CA MET A 222 -10.82 0.88 -1.59
C MET A 222 -12.26 0.98 -2.09
N ILE A 223 -12.71 -0.04 -2.83
CA ILE A 223 -14.09 -0.11 -3.35
C ILE A 223 -15.08 -0.12 -2.18
N ASN A 224 -14.82 -0.95 -1.16
CA ASN A 224 -15.66 -1.05 0.03
C ASN A 224 -15.64 0.25 0.86
N SER A 225 -14.51 0.95 0.88
CA SER A 225 -14.32 2.22 1.59
C SER A 225 -14.86 3.43 0.81
N LYS A 226 -15.36 3.23 -0.42
CA LYS A 226 -15.85 4.28 -1.34
C LYS A 226 -14.82 5.36 -1.65
N LEU A 227 -13.54 4.99 -1.64
CA LEU A 227 -12.46 5.89 -2.07
C LEU A 227 -12.38 5.99 -3.59
N ILE A 228 -12.95 5.01 -4.29
CA ILE A 228 -13.10 4.93 -5.75
C ILE A 228 -14.43 4.27 -6.13
#